data_AF-A0A7J6GX60-F1
#
_entry.id   AF-A0A7J6GX60-F1
#
_cell.length_a   1.000
_cell.length_b   1.000
_cell.length_c   1.000
_cell.angle_alpha   90.00
_cell.angle_beta   90.00
_cell.angle_gamma   90.00
#
_symmetry.space_group_name_H-M   'P 1'
#
loop_
_entity.id
_entity.type
_entity.pdbx_description
1 polymer ?
#
loop_
_entity_poly.entity_id
_entity_poly.type
_entity_poly.pdbx_seq_one_letter_code
_entity_poly.pdbx_strand_id
1 'polypeptide(L)'
;MANSNIKTLYLIFMITLLITFTIAESRQTGKFTKKATVEAATPNCNSVYSVEAGDSCFSVEQGFQLSTDFFTAINPNLNCDALFVGQWLCVDGTLT
;
A
#
# COMPACT_ATOMS: atom_id res chain seq x y z
N MET A 1 -4.79 54.74 -16.54
CA MET A 1 -4.64 53.50 -17.34
C MET A 1 -3.38 52.66 -17.00
N ALA A 2 -2.64 52.92 -15.90
CA ALA A 2 -1.46 52.12 -15.52
C ALA A 2 -1.78 50.90 -14.63
N ASN A 3 -2.81 50.98 -13.77
CA ASN A 3 -3.18 49.93 -12.80
C ASN A 3 -3.73 48.65 -13.47
N SER A 4 -4.45 48.78 -14.60
CA SER A 4 -4.98 47.61 -15.31
C SER A 4 -3.87 46.76 -15.92
N ASN A 5 -2.83 47.38 -16.48
CA ASN A 5 -1.69 46.67 -17.06
C ASN A 5 -0.84 45.97 -15.98
N ILE A 6 -0.72 46.58 -14.80
CA ILE A 6 -0.04 46.00 -13.65
C ILE A 6 -0.84 44.80 -13.10
N LYS A 7 -2.17 44.91 -12.99
CA LYS A 7 -3.04 43.77 -12.61
C LYS A 7 -2.98 42.62 -13.62
N THR A 8 -2.96 42.93 -14.92
CA THR A 8 -2.78 41.93 -15.98
C THR A 8 -1.40 41.27 -15.89
N LEU A 9 -0.35 42.03 -15.59
CA LEU A 9 1.00 41.50 -15.43
C LEU A 9 1.11 40.57 -14.20
N TYR A 10 0.49 40.94 -13.08
CA TYR A 10 0.40 40.07 -11.90
C TYR A 10 -0.40 38.79 -12.18
N LEU A 11 -1.51 38.90 -12.92
CA LEU A 11 -2.32 37.76 -13.30
C LEU A 11 -1.54 36.78 -14.20
N ILE A 12 -0.80 37.29 -15.18
CA ILE A 12 0.06 36.47 -16.05
C ILE A 12 1.17 35.80 -15.23
N PHE A 13 1.84 36.52 -14.32
CA PHE A 13 2.88 35.96 -13.47
C PHE A 13 2.35 34.81 -12.58
N MET A 14 1.17 34.99 -11.98
CA MET A 14 0.53 33.97 -11.14
C MET A 14 0.12 32.73 -11.96
N ILE A 15 -0.40 32.92 -13.19
CA ILE A 15 -0.75 31.82 -14.09
C ILE A 15 0.51 31.05 -14.52
N THR A 16 1.61 31.74 -14.85
CA THR A 16 2.87 31.07 -15.21
C THR A 16 3.47 30.28 -14.05
N LEU A 17 3.35 30.78 -12.82
CA LEU A 17 3.82 30.10 -11.63
C LEU A 17 3.01 28.83 -11.33
N LEU A 18 1.69 28.89 -11.48
CA LEU A 18 0.82 27.71 -11.32
C LEU A 18 1.11 26.61 -12.35
N ILE A 19 1.43 27.00 -13.60
CA ILE A 19 1.74 26.05 -14.68
C ILE A 19 3.11 25.38 -14.49
N THR A 20 4.08 26.03 -13.84
CA THR A 20 5.38 25.39 -13.55
C THR A 20 5.31 24.39 -12.39
N PHE A 21 4.40 24.57 -11.44
CA PHE A 21 4.18 23.62 -10.34
C PHE A 21 3.60 22.28 -10.80
N THR A 22 2.83 22.24 -11.89
CA THR A 22 2.19 21.00 -12.38
C THR A 22 3.14 20.05 -13.10
N ILE A 23 4.37 20.45 -13.40
CA ILE A 23 5.35 19.63 -14.14
C ILE A 23 6.28 18.84 -13.19
N ALA A 24 6.14 19.01 -11.88
CA ALA A 24 7.02 18.38 -10.88
C ALA A 24 6.67 16.91 -10.53
N GLU A 25 5.55 16.36 -10.98
CA GLU A 25 5.10 14.99 -10.63
C GLU A 25 5.36 13.94 -11.72
N SER A 26 6.46 14.05 -12.46
CA SER A 26 6.84 13.00 -13.41
C SER A 26 8.24 12.46 -13.14
N ARG A 27 8.37 11.72 -12.03
CA ARG A 27 9.48 10.79 -11.79
C ARG A 27 9.00 9.64 -10.92
N GLN A 28 8.61 8.53 -11.54
CA GLN A 28 9.17 7.17 -11.36
C GLN A 28 8.48 6.26 -12.41
N THR A 29 9.09 5.98 -13.56
CA THR A 29 10.02 4.85 -13.78
C THR A 29 9.63 3.57 -13.04
N GLY A 30 8.60 2.88 -13.52
CA GLY A 30 8.45 1.44 -13.31
C GLY A 30 9.20 0.70 -14.42
N LYS A 31 10.46 0.34 -14.18
CA LYS A 31 11.11 -0.73 -14.94
C LYS A 31 10.17 -1.94 -14.85
N PHE A 32 9.60 -2.36 -15.97
CA PHE A 32 9.08 -3.71 -16.10
C PHE A 32 10.28 -4.64 -16.03
N THR A 33 10.74 -4.91 -14.80
CA THR A 33 11.37 -6.20 -14.53
C THR A 33 10.41 -7.21 -15.10
N LYS A 34 10.90 -8.09 -15.98
CA LYS A 34 10.14 -9.28 -16.37
C LYS A 34 9.56 -9.81 -15.07
N LYS A 35 8.22 -9.88 -14.99
CA LYS A 35 7.54 -10.66 -13.96
C LYS A 35 8.13 -12.04 -14.14
N ALA A 36 9.17 -12.33 -13.35
CA ALA A 36 9.62 -13.69 -13.16
C ALA A 36 8.33 -14.39 -12.80
N THR A 37 7.96 -15.39 -13.59
CA THR A 37 6.97 -16.37 -13.17
C THR A 37 7.61 -17.07 -11.98
N VAL A 38 7.58 -16.39 -10.83
CA VAL A 38 7.70 -17.01 -9.53
C VAL A 38 6.49 -17.92 -9.54
N GLU A 39 6.73 -19.20 -9.75
CA GLU A 39 5.77 -20.25 -9.43
C GLU A 39 5.14 -19.84 -8.10
N ALA A 40 3.82 -19.67 -8.09
CA ALA A 40 3.14 -19.07 -6.95
C ALA A 40 3.45 -19.96 -5.73
N ALA A 41 4.29 -19.44 -4.83
CA ALA A 41 4.71 -20.20 -3.67
C ALA A 41 3.47 -20.58 -2.87
N THR A 42 3.34 -21.87 -2.59
CA THR A 42 2.17 -22.41 -1.91
C THR A 42 2.38 -22.25 -0.41
N PRO A 43 1.47 -21.59 0.31
CA PRO A 43 1.60 -21.46 1.75
C PRO A 43 1.31 -22.79 2.43
N ASN A 44 2.20 -23.20 3.33
CA ASN A 44 2.01 -24.29 4.25
C ASN A 44 1.87 -23.73 5.66
N CYS A 45 0.76 -24.01 6.34
CA CYS A 45 0.50 -23.48 7.67
C CYS A 45 0.84 -24.50 8.76
N ASN A 46 1.72 -24.11 9.69
CA ASN A 46 2.14 -24.92 10.83
C ASN A 46 1.29 -24.63 12.08
N SER A 47 0.90 -23.37 12.28
CA SER A 47 0.11 -22.94 13.44
C SER A 47 -0.95 -21.91 13.05
N VAL A 48 -2.12 -22.03 13.68
CA VAL A 48 -3.27 -21.15 13.45
C VAL A 48 -3.67 -20.41 14.71
N TYR A 49 -4.17 -19.20 14.51
CA TYR A 49 -4.78 -18.35 15.53
C TYR A 49 -6.25 -18.07 15.16
N SER A 50 -7.14 -18.09 16.15
CA SER A 50 -8.54 -17.70 15.97
C SER A 50 -8.68 -16.24 16.33
N VAL A 51 -9.20 -15.43 15.40
CA VAL A 51 -9.43 -14.00 15.63
C VAL A 51 -10.34 -13.78 16.83
N GLU A 52 -9.93 -12.91 17.73
CA GLU A 52 -10.71 -12.49 18.91
C GLU A 52 -11.35 -11.12 18.71
N ALA A 53 -12.25 -10.75 19.62
CA ALA A 53 -12.92 -9.45 19.56
C ALA A 53 -11.92 -8.31 19.78
N GLY A 54 -11.84 -7.40 18.80
CA GLY A 54 -10.91 -6.26 18.83
C GLY A 54 -9.62 -6.48 18.04
N ASP A 55 -9.42 -7.67 17.46
CA ASP A 55 -8.28 -7.93 16.59
C ASP A 55 -8.37 -7.19 15.25
N SER A 56 -7.18 -6.90 14.73
CA SER A 56 -6.91 -6.46 13.36
C SER A 56 -5.74 -7.29 12.83
N CYS A 57 -5.54 -7.34 11.51
CA CYS A 57 -4.34 -8.00 10.97
C CYS A 57 -3.05 -7.43 11.59
N PHE A 58 -2.98 -6.10 11.78
CA PHE A 58 -1.82 -5.46 12.40
C PHE A 58 -1.59 -5.91 13.86
N SER A 59 -2.64 -6.04 14.68
CA SER A 59 -2.47 -6.50 16.06
C SER A 59 -2.01 -7.96 16.13
N VAL A 60 -2.52 -8.80 15.23
CA VAL A 60 -2.10 -10.21 15.11
C VAL A 60 -0.66 -10.30 14.63
N GLU A 61 -0.29 -9.59 13.56
CA GLU A 61 1.09 -9.52 13.05
C GLU A 61 2.07 -9.14 14.16
N GLN A 62 1.78 -8.08 14.91
CA GLN A 62 2.63 -7.62 16.02
C GLN A 62 2.67 -8.63 17.17
N GLY A 63 1.56 -9.28 17.50
CA GLY A 63 1.47 -10.30 18.53
C GLY A 63 2.33 -11.54 18.23
N PHE A 64 2.43 -11.91 16.96
CA PHE A 64 3.21 -13.05 16.48
C PHE A 64 4.58 -12.68 15.87
N GLN A 65 4.95 -11.39 15.92
CA GLN A 65 6.23 -10.87 15.39
C GLN A 65 6.43 -11.16 13.89
N LEU A 66 5.34 -11.08 13.11
CA LEU A 66 5.35 -11.31 11.67
C LEU A 66 5.47 -9.98 10.92
N SER A 67 6.20 -9.98 9.81
CA SER A 67 6.11 -8.86 8.86
C SER A 67 4.80 -8.96 8.07
N THR A 68 4.23 -7.81 7.70
CA THR A 68 3.02 -7.74 6.87
C THR A 68 3.16 -8.51 5.56
N ASP A 69 4.33 -8.44 4.92
CA ASP A 69 4.62 -9.16 3.67
C ASP A 69 4.53 -10.69 3.87
N PHE A 70 5.13 -11.21 4.95
CA PHE A 70 5.13 -12.63 5.23
C PHE A 70 3.75 -13.11 5.68
N PHE A 71 3.08 -12.36 6.56
CA PHE A 71 1.74 -12.66 7.04
C PHE A 71 0.72 -12.71 5.89
N THR A 72 0.79 -11.76 4.95
CA THR A 72 -0.05 -11.75 3.75
C THR A 72 0.27 -12.93 2.84
N ALA A 73 1.55 -13.27 2.68
CA ALA A 73 1.96 -14.38 1.83
C ALA A 73 1.47 -15.74 2.36
N ILE A 74 1.50 -15.96 3.68
CA ILE A 74 0.99 -17.21 4.29
C ILE A 74 -0.54 -17.21 4.47
N ASN A 75 -1.22 -16.08 4.21
CA ASN A 75 -2.67 -15.93 4.23
C ASN A 75 -3.20 -15.27 2.93
N PRO A 76 -2.99 -15.86 1.74
CA PRO A 76 -3.20 -15.17 0.46
C PRO A 76 -4.65 -14.79 0.14
N ASN A 77 -5.63 -15.36 0.86
CA ASN A 77 -7.06 -15.09 0.69
C ASN A 77 -7.64 -14.22 1.81
N LEU A 78 -6.80 -13.75 2.73
CA LEU A 78 -7.25 -12.94 3.85
C LEU A 78 -7.60 -11.52 3.37
N ASN A 79 -8.82 -11.08 3.70
CA ASN A 79 -9.20 -9.69 3.61
C ASN A 79 -9.15 -9.05 5.00
N CYS A 80 -8.13 -8.24 5.25
CA CYS A 80 -7.92 -7.58 6.54
C CYS A 80 -9.00 -6.55 6.89
N ASP A 81 -9.71 -5.99 5.90
CA ASP A 81 -10.80 -5.04 6.13
C ASP A 81 -12.12 -5.73 6.50
N ALA A 82 -12.19 -7.06 6.35
CA ALA A 82 -13.38 -7.87 6.61
C ALA A 82 -13.09 -9.02 7.60
N LEU A 83 -12.17 -8.79 8.54
CA LEU A 83 -11.84 -9.76 9.58
C LEU A 83 -13.03 -9.99 10.52
N PHE A 84 -13.27 -11.24 10.92
CA PHE A 84 -14.35 -11.59 11.84
C PHE A 84 -13.88 -12.51 12.98
N VAL A 85 -14.52 -12.38 14.15
CA VAL A 85 -14.23 -13.21 15.32
C VAL A 85 -14.45 -14.69 14.99
N GLY A 86 -13.47 -15.52 15.34
CA GLY A 86 -13.46 -16.95 15.03
C GLY A 86 -12.80 -17.31 13.70
N GLN A 87 -12.40 -16.32 12.88
CA GLN A 87 -11.66 -16.59 11.65
C GLN A 87 -10.28 -17.18 11.96
N TRP A 88 -9.89 -18.23 11.24
CA TRP A 88 -8.56 -18.83 11.38
C TRP A 88 -7.53 -18.10 10.53
N LEU A 89 -6.43 -17.70 11.16
CA LEU A 89 -5.28 -17.05 10.53
C LEU A 89 -4.06 -17.93 10.71
N CYS A 90 -3.27 -18.08 9.66
CA CYS A 90 -1.95 -18.69 9.77
C CYS A 90 -0.97 -17.71 10.43
N VAL A 91 -0.32 -18.14 11.50
CA VAL A 91 0.63 -17.31 12.28
C VAL A 91 2.03 -17.93 12.36
N ASP A 92 2.18 -19.14 11.85
CA ASP A 92 3.47 -19.78 11.59
C ASP A 92 3.31 -20.71 10.39
N GLY A 93 4.26 -20.68 9.46
CA GLY A 93 4.16 -21.39 8.20
C GLY A 93 5.38 -21.21 7.30
N THR A 94 5.31 -21.76 6.10
CA THR A 94 6.34 -21.60 5.07
C THR A 94 5.69 -21.36 3.71
N LEU A 95 6.48 -20.89 2.76
CA LEU A 95 6.09 -20.75 1.35
C LEU A 95 6.95 -21.72 0.55
N THR A 96 6.33 -22.67 -0.14
CA THR A 96 7.01 -23.74 -0.90
C THR A 96 6.79 -23.62 -2.39
#